data_AF-P0CM01-F1
#
_entry.id   AF-P0CM01-F1
#
_cell.length_a   1.000
_cell.length_b   1.000
_cell.length_c   1.000
_cell.angle_alpha   90.00
_cell.angle_beta   90.00
_cell.angle_gamma   90.00
#
_symmetry.space_group_name_H-M   'P 1'
#
loop_
_entity.id
_entity.type
_entity.pdbx_description
1 polymer ?
#
loop_
_entity_poly.entity_id
_entity_poly.type
_entity_poly.pdbx_seq_one_letter_code
_entity_poly.pdbx_strand_id
1 'polypeptide(L)'
;MRPTLLRLANASGPLPLSVSQASVQLIPPIPLYRRLLRAHRLLPVDMRYMGDSYVKSEFRLTRTTDNPLHIIGFLSQWKMYLDEIESSLIRPDGRKQGQAVEWRGKKLDTGAFEKLSTEQVGQLYELMHATKDVWKSPEQIEREANSAGVSPVNPNDPTTAGNS
;
A
#
# COMPACT_ATOMS: atom_id res chain seq x y z
N MET A 1 25.18 13.51 -20.84
CA MET A 1 24.23 12.59 -21.52
C MET A 1 23.65 11.66 -20.46
N ARG A 2 22.33 11.69 -20.20
CA ARG A 2 21.67 10.82 -19.22
C ARG A 2 20.69 9.89 -19.95
N PRO A 3 20.87 8.57 -19.95
CA PRO A 3 19.83 7.65 -20.38
C PRO A 3 19.04 7.16 -19.15
N THR A 4 17.77 7.52 -19.05
CA THR A 4 16.83 6.92 -18.09
C THR A 4 16.33 5.61 -18.70
N LEU A 5 16.83 4.47 -18.23
CA LEU A 5 16.29 3.16 -18.59
C LEU A 5 15.15 2.82 -17.63
N LEU A 6 13.91 2.89 -18.12
CA LEU A 6 12.76 2.27 -17.49
C LEU A 6 12.94 0.75 -17.56
N ARG A 7 13.33 0.12 -16.45
CA ARG A 7 13.43 -1.34 -16.35
C ARG A 7 12.22 -1.85 -15.57
N LEU A 8 11.21 -2.35 -16.31
CA LEU A 8 10.09 -3.08 -15.76
C LEU A 8 10.58 -4.41 -15.17
N ALA A 9 10.52 -4.54 -13.85
CA ALA A 9 10.76 -5.81 -13.17
C ALA A 9 9.56 -6.74 -13.40
N ASN A 10 9.81 -7.87 -14.04
CA ASN A 10 8.82 -8.92 -14.31
C ASN A 10 8.96 -9.99 -13.21
N ALA A 11 8.08 -9.99 -12.22
CA ALA A 11 8.07 -10.98 -11.14
C ALA A 11 6.82 -11.86 -11.23
N SER A 12 6.82 -12.81 -12.15
CA SER A 12 5.83 -13.90 -12.17
C SER A 12 6.32 -15.02 -11.28
N GLY A 13 5.76 -15.15 -10.07
CA GLY A 13 5.86 -16.39 -9.29
C GLY A 13 5.26 -17.58 -10.06
N PRO A 14 5.60 -18.82 -9.71
CA PRO A 14 5.13 -20.00 -10.44
C PRO A 14 3.63 -20.16 -10.23
N LEU A 15 2.82 -19.93 -11.26
CA LEU A 15 1.40 -20.30 -11.28
C LEU A 15 1.24 -21.63 -12.04
N PRO A 16 1.03 -22.79 -11.37
CA PRO A 16 0.37 -23.91 -12.00
C PRO A 16 -1.05 -24.03 -11.43
N LEU A 17 -1.88 -23.02 -11.71
CA LEU A 17 -3.33 -23.19 -11.74
C LEU A 17 -3.71 -23.34 -13.21
N SER A 18 -4.48 -24.37 -13.57
CA SER A 18 -5.12 -24.40 -14.89
C SER A 18 -5.84 -23.06 -15.11
N VAL A 19 -5.74 -22.49 -16.31
CA VAL A 19 -6.42 -21.23 -16.69
C VAL A 19 -7.89 -21.24 -16.26
N SER A 20 -8.55 -22.40 -16.37
CA SER A 20 -9.92 -22.60 -15.91
C SER A 20 -10.05 -22.48 -14.39
N GLN A 21 -9.19 -23.12 -13.61
CA GLN A 21 -9.22 -23.03 -12.14
C GLN A 21 -8.92 -21.61 -11.65
N ALA A 22 -7.94 -20.93 -12.27
CA ALA A 22 -7.65 -19.54 -11.96
C ALA A 22 -8.90 -18.68 -12.21
N SER A 23 -9.55 -18.82 -13.37
CA SER A 23 -10.73 -18.03 -13.75
C SER A 23 -11.92 -18.15 -12.80
N VAL A 24 -12.14 -19.31 -12.17
CA VAL A 24 -13.25 -19.53 -11.22
C VAL A 24 -13.11 -18.68 -9.95
N GLN A 25 -11.88 -18.35 -9.56
CA GLN A 25 -11.61 -17.53 -8.38
C GLN A 25 -11.50 -16.03 -8.71
N LEU A 26 -11.56 -15.64 -9.99
CA LEU A 26 -11.40 -14.25 -10.40
C LEU A 26 -12.67 -13.45 -10.20
N ILE A 27 -12.47 -12.22 -9.73
CA ILE A 27 -13.50 -11.18 -9.73
C ILE A 27 -13.45 -10.49 -11.10
N PRO A 28 -14.58 -10.28 -11.80
CA PRO A 28 -14.57 -9.58 -13.08
C PRO A 28 -13.98 -8.15 -12.96
N PRO A 29 -13.42 -7.57 -14.04
CA PRO A 29 -12.62 -6.34 -13.95
C PRO A 29 -13.33 -5.15 -13.29
N ILE A 30 -14.57 -4.86 -13.70
CA ILE A 30 -15.32 -3.70 -13.18
C ILE A 30 -15.74 -3.90 -11.70
N PRO A 31 -16.29 -5.06 -11.29
CA PRO A 31 -16.48 -5.38 -9.88
C PRO A 31 -15.20 -5.27 -9.02
N LEU A 32 -14.07 -5.79 -9.51
CA LEU A 32 -12.79 -5.75 -8.81
C LEU A 32 -12.32 -4.31 -8.60
N TYR A 33 -12.30 -3.52 -9.67
CA TYR A 33 -11.98 -2.09 -9.64
C TYR A 33 -12.81 -1.32 -8.61
N ARG A 34 -14.13 -1.52 -8.61
CA ARG A 34 -15.03 -0.84 -7.64
C ARG A 34 -14.79 -1.31 -6.21
N ARG A 35 -14.45 -2.58 -5.98
CA ARG A 35 -14.21 -3.13 -4.65
C ARG A 35 -12.89 -2.60 -4.07
N LEU A 36 -11.83 -2.53 -4.88
CA LEU A 36 -10.56 -1.87 -4.52
C LEU A 36 -10.79 -0.44 -4.04
N LEU A 37 -11.46 0.39 -4.85
CA LEU A 37 -11.74 1.80 -4.48
C LEU A 37 -12.64 1.94 -3.25
N ARG A 38 -13.46 0.94 -2.92
CA ARG A 38 -14.24 0.93 -1.68
C ARG A 38 -13.36 0.55 -0.48
N ALA A 39 -12.50 -0.44 -0.64
CA ALA A 39 -11.56 -0.88 0.40
C ALA A 39 -10.59 0.26 0.78
N HIS A 40 -10.12 1.03 -0.22
CA HIS A 40 -9.25 2.20 0.00
C HIS A 40 -9.89 3.30 0.87
N ARG A 41 -11.22 3.36 0.97
CA ARG A 41 -11.89 4.35 1.85
C ARG A 41 -11.61 4.11 3.34
N LEU A 42 -11.07 2.94 3.68
CA LEU A 42 -10.69 2.56 5.03
C LEU A 42 -9.20 2.81 5.32
N LEU A 43 -8.40 3.16 4.29
CA LEU A 43 -7.00 3.48 4.46
C LEU A 43 -6.81 4.93 4.97
N PRO A 44 -5.67 5.24 5.62
CA PRO A 44 -5.24 6.62 5.87
C PRO A 44 -5.29 7.47 4.60
N VAL A 45 -5.56 8.77 4.74
CA VAL A 45 -5.84 9.68 3.62
C VAL A 45 -4.74 9.65 2.54
N ASP A 46 -3.48 9.68 2.94
CA ASP A 46 -2.35 9.68 2.01
C ASP A 46 -2.22 8.36 1.24
N MET A 47 -2.41 7.23 1.94
CA MET A 47 -2.40 5.91 1.33
C MET A 47 -3.56 5.72 0.37
N ARG A 48 -4.75 6.22 0.73
CA ARG A 48 -5.92 6.22 -0.15
C ARG A 48 -5.66 7.04 -1.40
N TYR A 49 -5.12 8.26 -1.26
CA TYR A 49 -4.86 9.14 -2.39
C TYR A 49 -3.90 8.51 -3.40
N MET A 50 -2.76 8.02 -2.90
CA MET A 50 -1.75 7.34 -3.71
C MET A 50 -2.32 6.07 -4.36
N GLY A 51 -3.00 5.22 -3.59
CA GLY A 51 -3.58 3.97 -4.05
C GLY A 51 -4.68 4.16 -5.09
N ASP A 52 -5.60 5.11 -4.88
CA ASP A 52 -6.68 5.41 -5.83
C ASP A 52 -6.13 5.89 -7.18
N SER A 53 -5.08 6.72 -7.16
CA SER A 53 -4.41 7.19 -8.38
C SER A 53 -3.79 6.02 -9.16
N TYR A 54 -3.07 5.16 -8.46
CA TYR A 54 -2.40 4.00 -9.05
C TYR A 54 -3.38 2.95 -9.60
N VAL A 55 -4.41 2.57 -8.84
CA VAL A 55 -5.46 1.66 -9.32
C VAL A 55 -6.11 2.20 -10.60
N LYS A 56 -6.43 3.49 -10.64
CA LYS A 56 -7.04 4.12 -11.82
C LYS A 56 -6.10 4.16 -13.02
N SER A 57 -4.79 4.35 -12.83
CA SER A 57 -3.83 4.32 -13.93
C SER A 57 -3.68 2.92 -14.49
N GLU A 58 -3.46 1.93 -13.63
CA GLU A 58 -3.25 0.54 -14.06
C GLU A 58 -4.47 -0.03 -14.77
N PHE A 59 -5.67 0.12 -14.19
CA PHE A 59 -6.91 -0.32 -14.86
C PHE A 59 -7.20 0.41 -16.17
N ARG A 60 -6.66 1.62 -16.36
CA ARG A 60 -6.75 2.35 -17.64
C ARG A 60 -5.74 1.81 -18.65
N LEU A 61 -4.51 1.55 -18.23
CA LEU A 61 -3.44 1.02 -19.08
C LEU A 61 -3.77 -0.39 -19.60
N THR A 62 -4.44 -1.22 -18.80
CA THR A 62 -4.77 -2.60 -19.17
C THR A 62 -6.02 -2.73 -20.06
N ARG A 63 -6.77 -1.65 -20.33
CA ARG A 63 -8.06 -1.72 -21.06
C ARG A 63 -7.97 -2.37 -22.45
N THR A 64 -6.84 -2.22 -23.13
CA THR A 64 -6.60 -2.72 -24.49
C THR A 64 -5.77 -4.02 -24.48
N THR A 65 -5.67 -4.70 -23.34
CA THR A 65 -4.95 -5.97 -23.24
C THR A 65 -5.85 -7.11 -23.69
N ASP A 66 -5.48 -7.77 -24.78
CA ASP A 66 -6.27 -8.88 -25.35
C ASP A 66 -5.73 -10.26 -24.97
N ASN A 67 -4.48 -10.36 -24.49
CA ASN A 67 -3.89 -11.63 -24.10
C ASN A 67 -4.57 -12.18 -22.83
N PRO A 68 -5.29 -13.32 -22.89
CA PRO A 68 -6.02 -13.87 -21.75
C PRO A 68 -5.13 -14.16 -20.54
N LEU A 69 -3.88 -14.60 -20.76
CA LEU A 69 -2.94 -14.86 -19.67
C LEU A 69 -2.55 -13.58 -18.93
N HIS A 70 -2.38 -12.48 -19.65
CA HIS A 70 -2.08 -11.18 -19.04
C HIS A 70 -3.28 -10.67 -18.25
N ILE A 71 -4.50 -10.82 -18.78
CA ILE A 71 -5.73 -10.44 -18.07
C ILE A 71 -5.89 -11.26 -16.79
N ILE A 72 -5.69 -12.58 -16.85
CA ILE A 72 -5.77 -13.47 -15.67
C ILE A 72 -4.71 -13.09 -14.64
N GLY A 73 -3.46 -12.89 -15.07
CA GLY A 73 -2.37 -12.45 -14.19
C GLY A 73 -2.71 -11.13 -13.50
N PHE A 74 -3.16 -10.14 -14.27
CA PHE A 74 -3.57 -8.84 -13.77
C PHE A 74 -4.69 -8.94 -12.72
N LEU A 75 -5.80 -9.63 -13.04
CA LEU A 75 -6.92 -9.79 -12.12
C LEU A 75 -6.55 -10.58 -10.87
N SER A 76 -5.68 -11.59 -11.00
CA SER A 76 -5.19 -12.39 -9.86
C SER A 76 -4.40 -11.53 -8.89
N GLN A 77 -3.46 -10.72 -9.39
CA GLN A 77 -2.64 -9.83 -8.55
C GLN A 77 -3.50 -8.79 -7.82
N TRP A 78 -4.43 -8.15 -8.52
CA TRP A 78 -5.34 -7.18 -7.91
C TRP A 78 -6.30 -7.79 -6.90
N LYS A 79 -6.74 -9.04 -7.13
CA LYS A 79 -7.51 -9.79 -6.14
C LYS A 79 -6.68 -10.09 -4.89
N MET A 80 -5.44 -10.54 -5.03
CA MET A 80 -4.55 -10.80 -3.88
C MET A 80 -4.33 -9.53 -3.05
N TYR A 81 -4.05 -8.41 -3.72
CA TYR A 81 -3.93 -7.10 -3.05
C TYR A 81 -5.21 -6.68 -2.33
N LEU A 82 -6.37 -6.87 -2.97
CA LEU A 82 -7.66 -6.58 -2.35
C LEU A 82 -7.89 -7.43 -1.09
N ASP A 83 -7.64 -8.74 -1.18
CA ASP A 83 -7.82 -9.66 -0.05
C ASP A 83 -6.87 -9.28 1.11
N GLU A 84 -5.65 -8.82 0.81
CA GLU A 84 -4.70 -8.28 1.81
C GLU A 84 -5.25 -7.01 2.49
N ILE A 85 -5.76 -6.05 1.71
CA ILE A 85 -6.41 -4.85 2.28
C ILE A 85 -7.58 -5.25 3.16
N GLU A 86 -8.52 -6.04 2.64
CA GLU A 86 -9.71 -6.39 3.38
C GLU A 86 -9.40 -7.20 4.64
N SER A 87 -8.45 -8.15 4.60
CA SER A 87 -8.06 -8.92 5.80
C SER A 87 -7.39 -8.05 6.87
N SER A 88 -6.71 -6.98 6.48
CA SER A 88 -6.09 -6.05 7.43
C SER A 88 -7.06 -5.01 7.99
N LEU A 89 -8.11 -4.62 7.25
CA LEU A 89 -9.00 -3.52 7.61
C LEU A 89 -10.36 -3.99 8.11
N ILE A 90 -10.78 -5.19 7.73
CA ILE A 90 -12.11 -5.76 7.99
C ILE A 90 -11.92 -7.04 8.78
N ARG A 91 -12.51 -7.08 9.97
CA ARG A 91 -12.54 -8.28 10.80
C ARG A 91 -13.40 -9.36 10.12
N PRO A 92 -13.19 -10.66 10.43
CA PRO A 92 -14.01 -11.74 9.89
C PRO A 92 -15.51 -11.61 10.16
N ASP A 93 -15.91 -10.85 11.19
CA ASP A 93 -17.31 -10.55 11.54
C ASP A 93 -17.93 -9.41 10.69
N GLY A 94 -17.19 -8.88 9.70
CA GLY A 94 -17.62 -7.79 8.83
C GLY A 94 -17.49 -6.40 9.46
N ARG A 95 -17.04 -6.30 10.71
CA ARG A 95 -16.79 -5.00 11.35
C ARG A 95 -15.47 -4.44 10.86
N LYS A 96 -15.47 -3.13 10.61
CA LYS A 96 -14.22 -2.39 10.38
C LYS A 96 -13.38 -2.52 11.65
N GLN A 97 -12.09 -2.83 11.50
CA GLN A 97 -11.16 -2.60 12.61
C GLN A 97 -11.21 -1.09 12.94
N GLY A 98 -11.10 -0.72 14.22
CA GLY A 98 -11.50 0.60 14.75
C GLY A 98 -10.89 1.81 14.05
N GLN A 99 -11.32 3.03 14.41
CA GLN A 99 -11.01 4.30 13.71
C GLN A 99 -9.54 4.57 13.36
N ALA A 100 -8.59 3.89 14.00
CA ALA A 100 -7.18 3.91 13.64
C ALA A 100 -6.70 2.51 13.23
N VAL A 101 -7.15 2.00 12.08
CA VAL A 101 -6.46 0.86 11.48
C VAL A 101 -5.14 1.37 10.92
N GLU A 102 -4.08 1.21 11.70
CA GLU A 102 -2.72 1.40 11.22
C GLU A 102 -2.45 0.35 10.15
N TRP A 103 -2.74 0.68 8.90
CA TRP A 103 -2.19 -0.05 7.76
C TRP A 103 -0.67 0.08 7.82
N ARG A 104 -0.01 -0.93 8.38
CA ARG A 104 1.47 -0.99 8.49
C ARG A 104 2.13 -1.59 7.26
N GLY A 105 1.34 -1.97 6.26
CA GLY A 105 1.80 -2.73 5.10
C GLY A 105 2.27 -4.15 5.48
N LYS A 106 2.99 -4.78 4.54
CA LYS A 106 3.56 -6.12 4.68
C LYS A 106 5.08 -6.03 4.69
N LYS A 107 5.72 -6.89 5.49
CA LYS A 107 7.18 -7.06 5.42
C LYS A 107 7.56 -7.56 4.02
N LEU A 108 8.61 -6.96 3.45
CA LEU A 108 9.15 -7.40 2.18
C LEU A 108 9.58 -8.87 2.29
N ASP A 109 9.12 -9.70 1.37
CA ASP A 109 9.48 -11.11 1.32
C ASP A 109 11.00 -11.26 1.14
N THR A 110 11.62 -12.14 1.93
CA THR A 110 13.07 -12.31 1.93
C THR A 110 13.59 -12.74 0.55
N GLY A 111 12.87 -13.64 -0.13
CA GLY A 111 13.24 -14.08 -1.48
C GLY A 111 13.07 -12.99 -2.53
N ALA A 112 12.16 -12.04 -2.34
CA ALA A 112 12.06 -10.84 -3.19
C ALA A 112 13.20 -9.85 -2.91
N PHE A 113 13.58 -9.68 -1.64
CA PHE A 113 14.69 -8.82 -1.24
C PHE A 113 16.02 -9.30 -1.81
N GLU A 114 16.28 -10.61 -1.76
CA GLU A 114 17.50 -11.23 -2.31
C GLU A 114 17.65 -11.07 -3.83
N LYS A 115 16.54 -10.80 -4.54
CA LYS A 115 16.54 -10.57 -5.99
C LYS A 115 16.81 -9.11 -6.38
N LEU A 116 16.84 -8.20 -5.41
CA LEU A 116 17.14 -6.79 -5.68
C LEU A 116 18.60 -6.62 -6.08
N SER A 117 18.86 -5.75 -7.05
CA SER A 117 20.23 -5.35 -7.39
C SER A 117 20.84 -4.54 -6.23
N THR A 118 22.18 -4.48 -6.16
CA THR A 118 22.87 -3.65 -5.17
C THR A 118 22.41 -2.18 -5.20
N GLU A 119 22.14 -1.65 -6.40
CA GLU A 119 21.60 -0.30 -6.57
C GLU A 119 20.20 -0.17 -5.96
N GLN A 120 19.31 -1.13 -6.21
CA GLN A 120 17.95 -1.13 -5.65
C GLN A 120 17.95 -1.25 -4.13
N VAL A 121 18.87 -2.06 -3.57
CA VAL A 121 19.07 -2.14 -2.11
C VAL A 121 19.55 -0.79 -1.56
N GLY A 122 20.47 -0.10 -2.25
CA GLY A 122 20.90 1.25 -1.90
C GLY A 122 19.73 2.26 -1.91
N GLN A 123 18.92 2.27 -2.96
CA GLN A 123 17.73 3.12 -3.06
C GLN A 123 16.71 2.83 -1.95
N LEU A 124 16.48 1.55 -1.62
CA LEU A 124 15.58 1.16 -0.53
C LEU A 124 16.13 1.63 0.82
N TYR A 125 17.44 1.57 1.02
CA TYR A 125 18.10 2.07 2.22
C TYR A 125 17.99 3.59 2.36
N GLU A 126 18.21 4.34 1.28
CA GLU A 126 17.98 5.79 1.23
C GLU A 126 16.53 6.14 1.57
N LEU A 127 15.57 5.42 0.97
CA LEU A 127 14.15 5.59 1.26
C LEU A 127 13.80 5.30 2.72
N MET A 128 14.35 4.23 3.29
CA MET A 128 14.18 3.90 4.71
C MET A 128 14.64 5.05 5.59
N HIS A 129 15.80 5.65 5.32
CA HIS A 129 16.29 6.78 6.12
C HIS A 129 15.47 8.05 5.92
N ALA A 130 15.07 8.36 4.68
CA ALA A 130 14.24 9.52 4.40
C ALA A 130 12.86 9.47 5.08
N THR A 131 12.37 8.27 5.40
CA THR A 131 11.04 8.06 5.99
C THR A 131 11.04 7.89 7.52
N LYS A 132 12.21 7.77 8.16
CA LYS A 132 12.32 7.58 9.62
C LYS A 132 11.69 8.70 10.44
N ASP A 133 11.81 9.94 9.99
CA ASP A 133 11.20 11.08 10.70
C ASP A 133 9.69 11.20 10.44
N VAL A 134 9.21 10.62 9.33
CA VAL A 134 7.80 10.69 8.90
C VAL A 134 6.93 9.65 9.63
N TRP A 135 7.48 8.48 9.96
CA TRP A 135 6.74 7.33 10.49
C TRP A 135 7.00 7.03 11.96
N LYS A 136 7.45 8.01 12.75
CA LYS A 136 7.51 7.85 14.21
C LYS A 136 6.09 7.60 14.72
N SER A 137 5.87 6.48 15.40
CA SER A 137 4.61 6.20 16.11
C SER A 137 4.29 7.38 17.05
N PRO A 138 3.02 7.71 17.31
CA PRO A 138 2.67 8.72 18.32
C PRO A 138 3.44 8.52 19.64
N GLU A 139 3.62 7.26 20.08
CA GLU A 139 4.41 6.93 21.27
C GLU A 139 5.91 7.28 21.13
N GLN A 140 6.49 7.11 19.95
CA GLN A 140 7.89 7.45 19.69
C GLN A 140 8.07 8.97 19.66
N ILE A 141 7.12 9.70 19.06
CA ILE A 141 7.10 11.16 19.08
C ILE A 141 6.98 11.65 20.53
N GLU A 142 6.08 11.08 21.33
CA GLU A 142 5.91 11.42 22.74
C GLU A 142 7.16 11.12 23.57
N ARG A 143 7.79 9.95 23.38
CA ARG A 143 9.04 9.60 24.08
C ARG A 143 10.19 10.53 23.70
N GLU A 144 10.31 10.88 22.42
CA GLU A 144 11.32 11.82 21.96
C GLU A 144 11.05 13.24 22.48
N ALA A 145 9.80 13.70 22.44
CA ALA A 145 9.38 15.00 23.00
C ALA A 145 9.67 15.09 24.51
N ASN A 146 9.31 14.03 25.26
CA ASN A 146 9.63 13.91 26.69
C ASN A 146 11.14 13.89 26.95
N SER A 147 11.93 13.21 26.10
CA SER A 147 13.39 13.18 26.22
C SER A 147 14.08 14.50 25.83
N ALA A 148 13.46 15.26 24.92
CA ALA A 148 13.93 16.57 24.46
C ALA A 148 13.47 17.73 25.36
N GLY A 149 12.69 17.46 26.41
CA GLY A 149 12.16 18.48 27.31
C GLY A 149 11.08 19.37 26.69
N VAL A 150 10.45 18.91 25.60
CA VAL A 150 9.36 19.61 24.91
C VAL A 150 8.04 18.93 25.27
N SER A 151 7.26 19.51 26.17
CA SER A 151 5.91 19.00 26.44
C SER A 151 5.04 19.08 25.18
N PRO A 152 4.27 18.04 24.83
CA PRO A 152 3.36 18.10 23.69
C PRO A 152 2.32 19.20 23.93
N VAL A 153 2.29 20.21 23.05
CA VAL A 153 1.25 21.25 23.05
C VAL A 153 -0.09 20.55 22.81
N ASN A 154 -0.95 20.56 23.82
CA ASN A 154 -2.31 20.05 23.69
C ASN A 154 -3.10 20.96 22.73
N PRO A 155 -3.54 20.47 21.55
CA PRO A 155 -4.30 21.28 20.60
C PRO A 155 -5.67 21.71 21.14
N ASN A 156 -6.11 21.18 22.29
CA ASN A 156 -7.36 21.49 22.96
C ASN A 156 -7.16 22.23 24.30
N ASP A 157 -5.99 22.83 24.55
CA ASP A 157 -5.81 23.67 25.74
C ASP A 157 -6.55 25.01 25.58
N PRO A 158 -7.61 25.28 26.35
CA PRO A 158 -8.38 26.52 26.25
C PRO A 158 -7.59 27.78 26.67
N THR A 159 -6.35 27.65 27.16
CA THR A 159 -5.55 28.79 27.64
C THR A 159 -4.72 29.50 26.58
N THR A 160 -4.63 29.00 25.34
CA THR A 160 -3.82 29.65 24.27
C THR A 160 -4.64 30.60 23.38
N ALA A 161 -5.95 30.73 23.59
CA ALA A 161 -6.81 31.67 22.87
C ALA A 161 -7.03 32.96 23.70
N GLY A 162 -6.02 33.84 23.76
CA GLY A 162 -6.20 35.15 24.39
C GLY A 162 -4.90 35.93 24.56
N ASN A 163 -4.61 36.82 23.61
CA ASN A 163 -3.85 38.08 23.72
C ASN A 163 -3.01 38.35 22.46
N SER A 164 -3.62 38.93 21.42
CA SER A 164 -3.12 40.02 20.56
C SER A 164 -4.15 40.32 19.49
#